data_AF-A0AA38ID64-F1
#
_entry.id   AF-A0AA38ID64-F1
#
_cell.length_a   1.000
_cell.length_b   1.000
_cell.length_c   1.000
_cell.angle_alpha   90.00
_cell.angle_beta   90.00
_cell.angle_gamma   90.00
#
_symmetry.space_group_name_H-M   'P 1'
#
loop_
_entity.id
_entity.type
_entity.pdbx_description
1 polymer ?
#
loop_
_entity_poly.entity_id
_entity_poly.type
_entity_poly.pdbx_seq_one_letter_code
_entity_poly.pdbx_strand_id
1 'polypeptide(L)'
;MRCVEIFLVSVSFFLFLITFPFSLCVCLKIVSEYERAVIFRLGKLRAGEARGPGLFFILPCVDEYINVDLRTTHFDIPPQETLTKDSVTVWVDAVVYYKVVQPLRAVVAVVNYSTSTSLLAMTTLRNIIGTRSLAEVLADRDIIAQRIAAILDQATDPWGVKVERVEITDVRLPQQLQKAMAAEAEATREARAKIIAAEGELKASKALKEAADVIVGSPTALQLRYLQTLTNISGERTSTIVFPVPIEMLRAFMVSMSFLLCCITFPFSLCVCLKIVAEYERAVIFRLGKLRSGEARGPGLFFILPCVDEYVNVDLRTNHFDVPAQEGLTKDSVTIWVDAVVYYKVVKPLLAVTAVVNYSTSTSLLAMTTLRNIIGTKSLAEVLADRDSIAQKIAVILDKATDPWGVKVERVEITDVRLPQQLQKAMAAEAEATREAKAKIIAAEGELKASKALKQAADVIVESPTALQLRYLQTLTNIASERASTIVFPIPIEMLKAFIKR
;
A
#
# COMPACT_ATOMS: atom_id res chain seq x y z
N MET A 1 23.68 35.45 26.12
CA MET A 1 24.06 34.39 25.15
C MET A 1 24.84 34.95 23.96
N ARG A 2 24.32 35.91 23.17
CA ARG A 2 25.01 36.48 22.00
C ARG A 2 26.50 36.80 22.21
N CYS A 3 26.92 37.35 23.35
CA CYS A 3 28.34 37.64 23.61
C CYS A 3 29.23 36.37 23.71
N VAL A 4 28.71 35.27 24.25
CA VAL A 4 29.42 33.98 24.35
C VAL A 4 29.47 33.28 22.98
N GLU A 5 28.39 33.40 22.21
CA GLU A 5 28.27 32.95 20.83
C GLU A 5 29.25 33.70 19.90
N ILE A 6 29.34 35.03 20.03
CA ILE A 6 30.35 35.86 19.35
C ILE A 6 31.76 35.49 19.82
N PHE A 7 31.99 35.29 21.13
CA PHE A 7 33.29 34.88 21.67
C PHE A 7 33.73 33.54 21.08
N LEU A 8 32.88 32.51 21.11
CA LEU A 8 33.20 31.18 20.55
C LEU A 8 33.41 31.20 19.03
N VAL A 9 32.61 31.98 18.29
CA VAL A 9 32.84 32.21 16.85
C VAL A 9 34.19 32.91 16.63
N SER A 10 34.55 33.90 17.45
CA SER A 10 35.84 34.59 17.35
C SER A 10 37.03 33.70 17.73
N VAL A 11 36.87 32.80 18.71
CA VAL A 11 37.88 31.81 19.09
C VAL A 11 38.05 30.74 18.01
N SER A 12 36.95 30.22 17.45
CA SER A 12 36.99 29.29 16.30
C SER A 12 37.65 29.94 15.08
N PHE A 13 37.33 31.21 14.79
CA PHE A 13 37.95 31.98 13.71
C PHE A 13 39.44 32.28 13.96
N PHE A 14 39.84 32.58 15.19
CA PHE A 14 41.24 32.78 15.60
C PHE A 14 42.04 31.47 15.50
N LEU A 15 41.45 30.34 15.90
CA LEU A 15 42.05 29.01 15.78
C LEU A 15 42.21 28.62 14.30
N PHE A 16 41.19 28.89 13.46
CA PHE A 16 41.26 28.76 12.00
C PHE A 16 42.41 29.58 11.39
N LEU A 17 42.63 30.82 11.89
CA LEU A 17 43.70 31.72 11.47
C LEU A 17 45.10 31.20 11.85
N ILE A 18 45.25 30.69 13.08
CA ILE A 18 46.50 30.06 13.56
C ILE A 18 46.83 28.78 12.80
N THR A 19 45.81 28.00 12.41
CA THR A 19 45.98 26.70 11.73
C THR A 19 45.90 26.80 10.20
N PHE A 20 45.94 28.02 9.65
CA PHE A 20 46.04 28.27 8.23
C PHE A 20 47.44 27.86 7.71
N PRO A 21 47.57 27.21 6.53
CA PRO A 21 46.52 26.89 5.55
C PRO A 21 45.79 25.57 5.78
N PHE A 22 46.30 24.68 6.64
CA PHE A 22 45.74 23.32 6.85
C PHE A 22 44.25 23.31 7.23
N SER A 23 43.80 24.35 7.94
CA SER A 23 42.41 24.56 8.32
C SER A 23 41.43 24.63 7.13
N LEU A 24 41.87 25.11 5.95
CA LEU A 24 41.02 25.17 4.75
C LEU A 24 40.48 23.79 4.35
N CYS A 25 41.32 22.75 4.40
CA CYS A 25 40.95 21.38 4.01
C CYS A 25 39.87 20.76 4.93
N VAL A 26 39.65 21.33 6.12
CA VAL A 26 38.63 20.89 7.08
C VAL A 26 37.37 21.77 6.99
N CYS A 27 37.54 23.08 6.82
CA CYS A 27 36.47 24.07 6.80
C CYS A 27 35.72 24.14 5.47
N LEU A 28 36.36 23.75 4.37
CA LEU A 28 35.73 23.67 3.06
C LEU A 28 35.11 22.29 2.85
N LYS A 29 33.78 22.24 2.77
CA LYS A 29 33.04 21.05 2.34
C LYS A 29 32.45 21.26 0.96
N ILE A 30 32.43 20.20 0.19
CA ILE A 30 31.77 20.12 -1.12
C ILE A 30 30.54 19.24 -0.93
N VAL A 31 29.39 19.70 -1.40
CA VAL A 31 28.12 18.95 -1.41
C VAL A 31 27.67 18.74 -2.84
N SER A 32 27.22 17.52 -3.13
CA SER A 32 26.76 17.06 -4.45
C SER A 32 25.59 17.90 -4.96
N GLU A 33 25.41 17.99 -6.28
CA GLU A 33 24.35 18.82 -6.89
C GLU A 33 22.93 18.43 -6.44
N TYR A 34 22.74 17.15 -6.13
CA TYR A 34 21.49 16.57 -5.63
C TYR A 34 21.30 16.63 -4.10
N GLU A 35 22.32 17.05 -3.34
CA GLU A 35 22.27 17.15 -1.87
C GLU A 35 22.10 18.61 -1.40
N ARG A 36 21.56 18.83 -0.21
CA ARG A 36 21.53 20.14 0.47
C ARG A 36 22.02 20.02 1.90
N ALA A 37 22.81 20.99 2.35
CA ALA A 37 23.31 21.04 3.73
C ALA A 37 22.38 21.90 4.62
N VAL A 38 21.75 21.26 5.60
CA VAL A 38 21.09 21.93 6.73
C VAL A 38 22.16 22.21 7.78
N ILE A 39 22.38 23.49 8.13
CA ILE A 39 23.51 23.91 8.99
C ILE A 39 23.00 24.46 10.33
N PHE A 40 23.52 23.89 11.42
CA PHE A 40 23.25 24.29 12.78
C PHE A 40 24.49 24.97 13.40
N ARG A 41 24.38 26.24 13.77
CA ARG A 41 25.45 27.01 14.42
C ARG A 41 25.22 27.04 15.93
N LEU A 42 26.11 26.41 16.69
CA LEU A 42 25.91 26.13 18.12
C LEU A 42 24.51 25.55 18.39
N GLY A 43 24.06 24.65 17.50
CA GLY A 43 22.76 23.99 17.57
C GLY A 43 21.59 24.80 16.98
N LYS A 44 21.69 26.12 16.80
CA LYS A 44 20.62 26.92 16.20
C LYS A 44 20.60 26.77 14.69
N LEU A 45 19.42 26.71 14.08
CA LEU A 45 19.30 26.71 12.63
C LEU A 45 19.81 28.04 12.07
N ARG A 46 20.69 27.98 11.07
CA ARG A 46 21.20 29.19 10.43
C ARG A 46 20.11 29.89 9.62
N ALA A 47 19.83 31.15 9.95
CA ALA A 47 18.86 31.96 9.20
C ALA A 47 19.22 32.04 7.70
N GLY A 48 18.32 31.53 6.86
CA GLY A 48 18.48 31.36 5.41
C GLY A 48 17.82 30.06 4.93
N GLU A 49 17.87 29.80 3.63
CA GLU A 49 17.50 28.50 3.08
C GLU A 49 18.64 27.47 3.32
N ALA A 50 18.32 26.17 3.19
CA ALA A 50 19.34 25.13 3.23
C ALA A 50 20.39 25.38 2.13
N ARG A 51 21.68 25.21 2.43
CA ARG A 51 22.72 25.62 1.50
C ARG A 51 22.66 24.79 0.21
N GLY A 52 22.69 25.51 -0.91
CA GLY A 52 22.81 24.97 -2.25
C GLY A 52 24.12 24.20 -2.47
N PRO A 53 24.26 23.55 -3.64
CA PRO A 53 25.34 22.62 -3.91
C PRO A 53 26.68 23.32 -4.19
N GLY A 54 27.75 22.52 -4.25
CA GLY A 54 29.11 23.00 -4.45
C GLY A 54 29.84 23.25 -3.13
N LEU A 55 30.77 24.21 -3.16
CA LEU A 55 31.74 24.43 -2.08
C LEU A 55 31.22 25.47 -1.07
N PHE A 56 31.11 25.07 0.20
CA PHE A 56 30.65 25.94 1.28
C PHE A 56 31.54 25.86 2.53
N PHE A 57 31.71 27.01 3.18
CA PHE A 57 32.50 27.16 4.39
C PHE A 57 31.70 26.87 5.66
N ILE A 58 32.21 25.97 6.51
CA ILE A 58 31.74 25.67 7.87
C ILE A 58 32.84 25.97 8.89
N LEU A 59 32.46 26.43 10.08
CA LEU A 59 33.40 26.62 11.20
C LEU A 59 33.53 25.32 12.02
N PRO A 60 34.71 24.68 12.09
CA PRO A 60 34.90 23.49 12.92
C PRO A 60 34.62 23.79 14.39
N CYS A 61 34.11 22.78 15.09
CA CYS A 61 33.64 22.82 16.48
C CYS A 61 32.46 23.77 16.77
N VAL A 62 31.93 24.49 15.78
CA VAL A 62 30.87 25.52 15.96
C VAL A 62 29.67 25.32 15.02
N ASP A 63 29.93 24.96 13.76
CA ASP A 63 28.91 24.60 12.78
C ASP A 63 28.82 23.07 12.63
N GLU A 64 27.66 22.52 12.94
CA GLU A 64 27.26 21.16 12.57
C GLU A 64 26.43 21.21 11.28
N TYR A 65 26.49 20.16 10.46
CA TYR A 65 25.70 20.09 9.23
C TYR A 65 25.16 18.69 8.95
N ILE A 66 23.95 18.63 8.42
CA ILE A 66 23.27 17.40 7.99
C ILE A 66 23.00 17.53 6.49
N ASN A 67 23.54 16.59 5.70
CA ASN A 67 23.23 16.48 4.27
C ASN A 67 21.88 15.77 4.10
N VAL A 68 21.05 16.30 3.21
CA VAL A 68 19.76 15.70 2.81
C VAL A 68 19.74 15.58 1.30
N ASP A 69 19.43 14.38 0.80
CA ASP A 69 19.28 14.10 -0.64
C ASP A 69 17.90 14.60 -1.13
N LEU A 70 17.88 15.26 -2.29
CA LEU A 70 16.66 15.76 -2.94
C LEU A 70 16.14 14.82 -4.04
N ARG A 71 16.85 13.73 -4.35
CA ARG A 71 16.42 12.75 -5.36
C ARG A 71 15.17 12.01 -4.90
N THR A 72 14.42 11.51 -5.88
CA THR A 72 13.37 10.52 -5.61
C THR A 72 14.01 9.24 -5.10
N THR A 73 13.75 8.91 -3.85
CA THR A 73 14.07 7.63 -3.23
C THR A 73 12.78 6.79 -3.14
N HIS A 74 12.93 5.53 -2.74
CA HIS A 74 11.81 4.65 -2.46
C HIS A 74 12.04 3.91 -1.14
N PHE A 75 10.96 3.43 -0.56
CA PHE A 75 10.98 2.32 0.39
C PHE A 75 9.87 1.34 0.02
N ASP A 76 10.12 0.07 0.33
CA ASP A 76 9.15 -1.00 0.16
C ASP A 76 8.32 -1.13 1.43
N ILE A 77 7.00 -1.30 1.28
CA ILE A 77 6.11 -1.71 2.36
C ILE A 77 6.14 -3.24 2.43
N PRO A 78 6.56 -3.84 3.57
CA PRO A 78 6.55 -5.29 3.71
C PRO A 78 5.11 -5.84 3.61
N PRO A 79 4.91 -7.07 3.09
CA PRO A 79 3.58 -7.62 2.85
C PRO A 79 2.72 -7.64 4.12
N GLN A 80 1.56 -6.99 4.08
CA GLN A 80 0.68 -6.85 5.22
C GLN A 80 -0.57 -7.72 5.07
N GLU A 81 -0.86 -8.54 6.06
CA GLU A 81 -2.16 -9.17 6.21
C GLU A 81 -3.19 -8.11 6.64
N THR A 82 -4.30 -7.99 5.93
CA THR A 82 -5.39 -7.09 6.28
C THR A 82 -6.74 -7.63 5.82
N LEU A 83 -7.80 -7.13 6.45
CA LEU A 83 -9.18 -7.37 6.05
C LEU A 83 -9.64 -6.25 5.11
N THR A 84 -10.32 -6.65 4.03
CA THR A 84 -11.12 -5.75 3.18
C THR A 84 -12.48 -5.47 3.81
N LYS A 85 -13.23 -4.51 3.26
CA LYS A 85 -14.62 -4.21 3.66
C LYS A 85 -15.54 -5.42 3.60
N ASP A 86 -15.27 -6.35 2.68
CA ASP A 86 -16.04 -7.59 2.50
C ASP A 86 -15.67 -8.69 3.52
N SER A 87 -14.93 -8.34 4.58
CA SER A 87 -14.38 -9.27 5.59
C SER A 87 -13.42 -10.34 5.02
N VAL A 88 -12.93 -10.18 3.79
CA VAL A 88 -11.94 -11.07 3.18
C VAL A 88 -10.54 -10.66 3.58
N THR A 89 -9.72 -11.63 4.00
CA THR A 89 -8.29 -11.48 4.24
C THR A 89 -7.51 -11.41 2.93
N VAL A 90 -6.58 -10.46 2.85
CA VAL A 90 -5.64 -10.26 1.75
C VAL A 90 -4.25 -9.96 2.31
N TRP A 91 -3.20 -10.35 1.57
CA TRP A 91 -1.84 -9.88 1.81
C TRP A 91 -1.46 -8.88 0.72
N VAL A 92 -1.12 -7.65 1.09
CA VAL A 92 -0.81 -6.57 0.14
C VAL A 92 0.55 -5.96 0.46
N ASP A 93 1.36 -5.77 -0.58
CA ASP A 93 2.63 -5.04 -0.57
C ASP A 93 2.60 -3.90 -1.60
N ALA A 94 3.45 -2.89 -1.38
CA ALA A 94 3.49 -1.69 -2.20
C ALA A 94 4.86 -0.99 -2.10
N VAL A 95 5.20 -0.16 -3.08
CA VAL A 95 6.40 0.69 -3.10
C VAL A 95 5.97 2.15 -3.07
N VAL A 96 6.62 2.96 -2.23
CA VAL A 96 6.36 4.41 -2.13
C VAL A 96 7.55 5.18 -2.69
N TYR A 97 7.31 5.97 -3.73
CA TYR A 97 8.31 6.87 -4.32
C TYR A 97 8.10 8.28 -3.77
N TYR A 98 9.12 8.84 -3.15
CA TYR A 98 9.06 10.14 -2.47
C TYR A 98 10.38 10.90 -2.63
N LYS A 99 10.35 12.21 -2.39
CA LYS A 99 11.55 13.05 -2.32
C LYS A 99 11.43 14.13 -1.27
N VAL A 100 12.56 14.61 -0.77
CA VAL A 100 12.57 15.78 0.12
C VAL A 100 12.52 17.05 -0.72
N VAL A 101 11.52 17.89 -0.48
CA VAL A 101 11.38 19.21 -1.15
C VAL A 101 11.86 20.34 -0.23
N GLN A 102 11.65 20.21 1.08
CA GLN A 102 12.08 21.21 2.07
C GLN A 102 12.98 20.56 3.13
N PRO A 103 14.30 20.43 2.86
CA PRO A 103 15.23 19.72 3.76
C PRO A 103 15.32 20.33 5.17
N LEU A 104 15.06 21.64 5.31
CA LEU A 104 14.93 22.29 6.61
C LEU A 104 13.81 21.65 7.47
N ARG A 105 12.63 21.40 6.89
CA ARG A 105 11.52 20.76 7.61
C ARG A 105 11.78 19.27 7.83
N ALA A 106 12.39 18.58 6.87
CA ALA A 106 12.66 17.14 6.98
C ALA A 106 13.57 16.78 8.17
N VAL A 107 14.45 17.70 8.58
CA VAL A 107 15.31 17.57 9.77
C VAL A 107 14.66 18.13 11.04
N VAL A 108 13.96 19.26 10.95
CA VAL A 108 13.50 20.06 12.12
C VAL A 108 12.05 19.77 12.54
N ALA A 109 11.24 19.09 11.72
CA ALA A 109 9.85 18.73 12.06
C ALA A 109 9.70 17.30 12.61
N VAL A 110 10.54 16.35 12.18
CA VAL A 110 10.42 14.91 12.51
C VAL A 110 11.77 14.33 12.90
N VAL A 111 11.79 13.38 13.83
CA VAL A 111 13.03 12.71 14.28
C VAL A 111 13.72 11.96 13.13
N ASN A 112 12.96 11.16 12.37
CA ASN A 112 13.39 10.48 11.15
C ASN A 112 12.23 10.48 10.14
N TYR A 113 12.36 11.25 9.07
CA TYR A 113 11.31 11.38 8.06
C TYR A 113 11.07 10.08 7.27
N SER A 114 12.10 9.26 7.05
CA SER A 114 11.98 8.02 6.26
C SER A 114 11.18 6.96 7.01
N THR A 115 11.49 6.70 8.29
CA THR A 115 10.75 5.71 9.07
C THR A 115 9.34 6.19 9.41
N SER A 116 9.15 7.48 9.72
CA SER A 116 7.81 8.03 9.99
C SER A 116 6.92 8.05 8.73
N THR A 117 7.50 8.27 7.54
CA THR A 117 6.75 8.15 6.28
C THR A 117 6.44 6.69 5.93
N SER A 118 7.34 5.76 6.26
CA SER A 118 7.09 4.32 6.09
C SER A 118 5.97 3.82 7.01
N LEU A 119 5.99 4.14 8.31
CA LEU A 119 4.92 3.81 9.25
C LEU A 119 3.56 4.36 8.79
N LEU A 120 3.53 5.64 8.40
CA LEU A 120 2.34 6.32 7.87
C LEU A 120 1.83 5.69 6.57
N ALA A 121 2.73 5.25 5.68
CA ALA A 121 2.34 4.52 4.47
C ALA A 121 1.80 3.12 4.78
N MET A 122 2.33 2.46 5.82
CA MET A 122 1.83 1.16 6.26
C MET A 122 0.42 1.24 6.86
N THR A 123 0.15 2.24 7.71
CA THR A 123 -1.18 2.46 8.30
C THR A 123 -2.22 2.90 7.26
N THR A 124 -1.87 3.85 6.39
CA THR A 124 -2.80 4.37 5.36
C THR A 124 -3.15 3.33 4.29
N LEU A 125 -2.18 2.55 3.80
CA LEU A 125 -2.44 1.42 2.89
C LEU A 125 -3.50 0.48 3.47
N ARG A 126 -3.28 0.04 4.71
CA ARG A 126 -4.14 -0.91 5.42
C ARG A 126 -5.54 -0.36 5.69
N ASN A 127 -5.62 0.90 6.12
CA ASN A 127 -6.88 1.60 6.35
C ASN A 127 -7.71 1.70 5.05
N ILE A 128 -7.07 2.12 3.95
CA ILE A 128 -7.74 2.29 2.66
C ILE A 128 -8.23 0.94 2.12
N ILE A 129 -7.46 -0.14 2.25
CA ILE A 129 -7.93 -1.50 1.91
C ILE A 129 -9.14 -1.91 2.76
N GLY A 130 -9.13 -1.60 4.08
CA GLY A 130 -10.27 -1.85 4.98
C GLY A 130 -11.56 -1.12 4.57
N THR A 131 -11.46 0.06 3.95
CA THR A 131 -12.64 0.80 3.44
C THR A 131 -13.17 0.32 2.09
N ARG A 132 -12.47 -0.60 1.39
CA ARG A 132 -12.76 -1.01 0.01
C ARG A 132 -13.21 -2.46 -0.10
N SER A 133 -14.10 -2.74 -1.05
CA SER A 133 -14.45 -4.13 -1.41
C SER A 133 -13.26 -4.81 -2.09
N LEU A 134 -13.21 -6.14 -2.06
CA LEU A 134 -12.17 -6.90 -2.74
C LEU A 134 -12.18 -6.66 -4.26
N ALA A 135 -13.37 -6.46 -4.83
CA ALA A 135 -13.51 -6.19 -6.26
C ALA A 135 -12.83 -4.87 -6.66
N GLU A 136 -13.02 -3.80 -5.88
CA GLU A 136 -12.33 -2.52 -6.07
C GLU A 136 -10.80 -2.67 -5.92
N VAL A 137 -10.34 -3.42 -4.92
CA VAL A 137 -8.89 -3.63 -4.68
C VAL A 137 -8.20 -4.35 -5.83
N LEU A 138 -8.88 -5.27 -6.52
CA LEU A 138 -8.33 -6.03 -7.64
C LEU A 138 -8.50 -5.36 -9.01
N ALA A 139 -9.57 -4.58 -9.20
CA ALA A 139 -9.85 -3.91 -10.47
C ALA A 139 -9.24 -2.49 -10.55
N ASP A 140 -9.44 -1.68 -9.51
CA ASP A 140 -9.19 -0.23 -9.51
C ASP A 140 -7.91 0.13 -8.72
N ARG A 141 -6.92 -0.77 -8.72
CA ARG A 141 -5.67 -0.65 -7.94
C ARG A 141 -4.96 0.70 -8.17
N ASP A 142 -4.99 1.22 -9.39
CA ASP A 142 -4.34 2.48 -9.76
C ASP A 142 -5.06 3.71 -9.14
N ILE A 143 -6.39 3.65 -9.01
CA ILE A 143 -7.22 4.67 -8.34
C ILE A 143 -6.96 4.64 -6.83
N ILE A 144 -6.85 3.43 -6.26
CA ILE A 144 -6.50 3.23 -4.86
C ILE A 144 -5.08 3.74 -4.57
N ALA A 145 -4.11 3.43 -5.43
CA ALA A 145 -2.73 3.91 -5.33
C ALA A 145 -2.64 5.45 -5.38
N GLN A 146 -3.34 6.09 -6.31
CA GLN A 146 -3.46 7.56 -6.36
C GLN A 146 -4.10 8.13 -5.09
N ARG A 147 -5.10 7.45 -4.51
CA ARG A 147 -5.75 7.89 -3.26
C ARG A 147 -4.84 7.75 -2.04
N ILE A 148 -4.04 6.68 -1.94
CA ILE A 148 -3.01 6.52 -0.91
C ILE A 148 -1.97 7.64 -1.07
N ALA A 149 -1.45 7.86 -2.28
CA ALA A 149 -0.46 8.90 -2.56
C ALA A 149 -0.95 10.30 -2.15
N ALA A 150 -2.18 10.68 -2.50
CA ALA A 150 -2.75 11.98 -2.14
C ALA A 150 -2.92 12.19 -0.62
N ILE A 151 -3.30 11.14 0.12
CA ILE A 151 -3.42 11.19 1.58
C ILE A 151 -2.04 11.28 2.24
N LEU A 152 -1.05 10.56 1.71
CA LEU A 152 0.33 10.62 2.19
C LEU A 152 1.00 11.97 1.91
N ASP A 153 0.82 12.54 0.72
CA ASP A 153 1.40 13.85 0.38
C ASP A 153 0.88 14.93 1.36
N GLN A 154 -0.44 15.00 1.56
CA GLN A 154 -1.06 15.93 2.52
C GLN A 154 -0.59 15.70 3.97
N ALA A 155 -0.32 14.45 4.36
CA ALA A 155 0.10 14.10 5.72
C ALA A 155 1.63 14.22 5.96
N THR A 156 2.43 14.41 4.91
CA THR A 156 3.90 14.55 4.92
C THR A 156 4.40 15.94 4.49
N ASP A 157 3.55 16.76 3.85
CA ASP A 157 3.76 18.19 3.57
C ASP A 157 4.32 19.01 4.77
N PRO A 158 3.81 18.83 6.02
CA PRO A 158 4.37 19.52 7.19
C PRO A 158 5.83 19.14 7.48
N TRP A 159 6.24 17.95 7.05
CA TRP A 159 7.59 17.41 7.20
C TRP A 159 8.51 17.80 6.03
N GLY A 160 8.00 18.45 4.98
CA GLY A 160 8.80 18.85 3.81
C GLY A 160 9.19 17.70 2.88
N VAL A 161 8.59 16.52 3.09
CA VAL A 161 8.62 15.38 2.18
C VAL A 161 7.45 15.51 1.21
N LYS A 162 7.67 15.16 -0.07
CA LYS A 162 6.64 15.03 -1.10
C LYS A 162 6.59 13.59 -1.58
N VAL A 163 5.40 13.01 -1.61
CA VAL A 163 5.16 11.68 -2.21
C VAL A 163 4.82 11.88 -3.68
N GLU A 164 5.60 11.25 -4.56
CA GLU A 164 5.42 11.38 -6.01
C GLU A 164 4.39 10.39 -6.54
N ARG A 165 4.45 9.14 -6.05
CA ARG A 165 3.48 8.08 -6.36
C ARG A 165 3.63 6.91 -5.39
N VAL A 166 2.57 6.11 -5.30
CA VAL A 166 2.57 4.79 -4.67
C VAL A 166 2.26 3.78 -5.77
N GLU A 167 2.89 2.61 -5.73
CA GLU A 167 2.63 1.49 -6.63
C GLU A 167 2.27 0.27 -5.78
N ILE A 168 1.11 -0.36 -6.03
CA ILE A 168 0.71 -1.60 -5.34
C ILE A 168 1.32 -2.77 -6.12
N THR A 169 2.11 -3.59 -5.44
CA THR A 169 2.95 -4.61 -6.09
C THR A 169 2.15 -5.88 -6.35
N ASP A 170 1.60 -6.51 -5.31
CA ASP A 170 0.77 -7.71 -5.39
C ASP A 170 -0.40 -7.68 -4.38
N VAL A 171 -1.47 -8.42 -4.66
CA VAL A 171 -2.64 -8.59 -3.80
C VAL A 171 -2.94 -10.09 -3.71
N ARG A 172 -2.34 -10.74 -2.71
CA ARG A 172 -2.41 -12.19 -2.53
C ARG A 172 -3.64 -12.59 -1.74
N LEU A 173 -4.29 -13.66 -2.19
CA LEU A 173 -5.54 -14.20 -1.66
C LEU A 173 -5.36 -15.61 -1.09
N PRO A 174 -6.19 -16.04 -0.13
CA PRO A 174 -6.28 -17.45 0.27
C PRO A 174 -6.62 -18.34 -0.95
N GLN A 175 -5.87 -19.43 -1.16
CA GLN A 175 -5.99 -20.27 -2.36
C GLN A 175 -7.40 -20.86 -2.57
N GLN A 176 -8.13 -21.12 -1.47
CA GLN A 176 -9.54 -21.51 -1.47
C GLN A 176 -10.43 -20.44 -2.13
N LEU A 177 -10.41 -19.24 -1.56
CA LEU A 177 -11.19 -18.11 -2.08
C LEU A 177 -10.79 -17.72 -3.51
N GLN A 178 -9.51 -17.86 -3.87
CA GLN A 178 -9.03 -17.65 -5.23
C GLN A 178 -9.66 -18.64 -6.23
N LYS A 179 -9.85 -19.92 -5.85
CA LYS A 179 -10.56 -20.93 -6.65
C LYS A 179 -12.06 -20.62 -6.75
N ALA A 180 -12.70 -20.25 -5.65
CA ALA A 180 -14.12 -19.85 -5.65
C ALA A 180 -14.38 -18.61 -6.53
N MET A 181 -13.47 -17.62 -6.51
CA MET A 181 -13.51 -16.48 -7.42
C MET A 181 -13.28 -16.86 -8.89
N ALA A 182 -12.37 -17.79 -9.16
CA ALA A 182 -12.16 -18.31 -10.51
C ALA A 182 -13.44 -18.97 -11.04
N ALA A 183 -14.10 -19.81 -10.23
CA ALA A 183 -15.37 -20.44 -10.58
C ALA A 183 -16.53 -19.43 -10.74
N GLU A 184 -16.62 -18.40 -9.89
CA GLU A 184 -17.62 -17.32 -10.04
C GLU A 184 -17.40 -16.50 -11.33
N ALA A 185 -16.13 -16.19 -11.65
CA ALA A 185 -15.77 -15.49 -12.88
C ALA A 185 -15.96 -16.36 -14.15
N GLU A 186 -15.66 -17.66 -14.06
CA GLU A 186 -15.87 -18.66 -15.12
C GLU A 186 -17.36 -18.85 -15.39
N ALA A 187 -18.18 -19.14 -14.37
CA ALA A 187 -19.63 -19.21 -14.49
C ALA A 187 -20.25 -17.91 -15.04
N THR A 188 -19.71 -16.74 -14.65
CA THR A 188 -20.14 -15.44 -15.20
C THR A 188 -19.76 -15.28 -16.68
N ARG A 189 -18.57 -15.75 -17.10
CA ARG A 189 -18.11 -15.72 -18.49
C ARG A 189 -18.92 -16.71 -19.34
N GLU A 190 -19.14 -17.93 -18.87
CA GLU A 190 -20.00 -18.93 -19.52
C GLU A 190 -21.44 -18.45 -19.65
N ALA A 191 -22.05 -17.92 -18.58
CA ALA A 191 -23.41 -17.40 -18.62
C ALA A 191 -23.55 -16.28 -19.65
N ARG A 192 -22.59 -15.35 -19.71
CA ARG A 192 -22.54 -14.30 -20.73
C ARG A 192 -22.34 -14.88 -22.14
N ALA A 193 -21.45 -15.86 -22.31
CA ALA A 193 -21.23 -16.51 -23.60
C ALA A 193 -22.48 -17.27 -24.09
N LYS A 194 -23.16 -18.03 -23.22
CA LYS A 194 -24.43 -18.73 -23.49
C LYS A 194 -25.53 -17.74 -23.89
N ILE A 195 -25.65 -16.59 -23.21
CA ILE A 195 -26.60 -15.52 -23.58
C ILE A 195 -26.25 -14.91 -24.94
N ILE A 196 -25.00 -14.49 -25.15
CA ILE A 196 -24.56 -13.85 -26.40
C ILE A 196 -24.70 -14.80 -27.59
N ALA A 197 -24.39 -16.08 -27.42
CA ALA A 197 -24.61 -17.12 -28.43
C ALA A 197 -26.10 -17.27 -28.74
N ALA A 198 -26.97 -17.42 -27.73
CA ALA A 198 -28.41 -17.58 -27.93
C ALA A 198 -29.09 -16.34 -28.54
N GLU A 199 -28.65 -15.13 -28.20
CA GLU A 199 -29.06 -13.90 -28.88
C GLU A 199 -28.52 -13.81 -30.31
N GLY A 200 -27.30 -14.28 -30.54
CA GLY A 200 -26.71 -14.43 -31.87
C GLY A 200 -27.53 -15.37 -32.74
N GLU A 201 -27.96 -16.50 -32.17
CA GLU A 201 -28.86 -17.45 -32.82
C GLU A 201 -30.24 -16.85 -33.11
N LEU A 202 -30.83 -16.08 -32.19
CA LEU A 202 -32.09 -15.37 -32.45
C LEU A 202 -31.95 -14.34 -33.60
N LYS A 203 -30.81 -13.65 -33.71
CA LYS A 203 -30.50 -12.73 -34.80
C LYS A 203 -30.25 -13.49 -36.11
N ALA A 204 -29.54 -14.61 -36.04
CA ALA A 204 -29.27 -15.49 -37.18
C ALA A 204 -30.54 -16.15 -37.73
N SER A 205 -31.46 -16.66 -36.88
CA SER A 205 -32.75 -17.20 -37.28
C SER A 205 -33.59 -16.21 -38.06
N LYS A 206 -33.60 -14.93 -37.67
CA LYS A 206 -34.32 -13.87 -38.40
C LYS A 206 -33.71 -13.63 -39.78
N ALA A 207 -32.39 -13.44 -39.87
CA ALA A 207 -31.69 -13.28 -41.14
C ALA A 207 -31.78 -14.56 -42.02
N LEU A 208 -31.83 -15.74 -41.43
CA LEU A 208 -32.05 -17.02 -42.14
C LEU A 208 -33.48 -17.15 -42.64
N LYS A 209 -34.49 -16.64 -41.92
CA LYS A 209 -35.88 -16.56 -42.40
C LYS A 209 -35.98 -15.60 -43.56
N GLU A 210 -35.46 -14.38 -43.43
CA GLU A 210 -35.41 -13.38 -44.51
C GLU A 210 -34.71 -13.95 -45.76
N ALA A 211 -33.59 -14.64 -45.60
CA ALA A 211 -32.90 -15.32 -46.69
C ALA A 211 -33.67 -16.55 -47.24
N ALA A 212 -34.40 -17.28 -46.40
CA ALA A 212 -35.24 -18.41 -46.81
C ALA A 212 -36.43 -17.93 -47.66
N ASP A 213 -37.08 -16.84 -47.26
CA ASP A 213 -38.22 -16.26 -47.96
C ASP A 213 -37.79 -15.71 -49.34
N VAL A 214 -36.56 -15.18 -49.47
CA VAL A 214 -35.93 -14.86 -50.77
C VAL A 214 -35.59 -16.12 -51.58
N ILE A 215 -35.02 -17.16 -50.95
CA ILE A 215 -34.65 -18.42 -51.64
C ILE A 215 -35.87 -19.21 -52.12
N VAL A 216 -37.02 -19.11 -51.45
CA VAL A 216 -38.32 -19.63 -51.94
C VAL A 216 -38.71 -19.00 -53.27
N GLY A 217 -38.32 -17.74 -53.53
CA GLY A 217 -38.47 -17.08 -54.82
C GLY A 217 -37.52 -17.56 -55.93
N SER A 218 -36.48 -18.35 -55.61
CA SER A 218 -35.48 -18.82 -56.57
C SER A 218 -34.93 -20.22 -56.23
N PRO A 219 -35.60 -21.33 -56.63
CA PRO A 219 -35.25 -22.69 -56.19
C PRO A 219 -33.83 -23.14 -56.56
N THR A 220 -33.24 -22.59 -57.62
CA THR A 220 -31.86 -22.87 -58.05
C THR A 220 -30.80 -22.46 -57.01
N ALA A 221 -31.09 -21.47 -56.16
CA ALA A 221 -30.14 -20.98 -55.15
C ALA A 221 -29.80 -22.03 -54.08
N LEU A 222 -30.75 -22.93 -53.77
CA LEU A 222 -30.58 -23.97 -52.74
C LEU A 222 -29.60 -25.06 -53.21
N GLN A 223 -29.60 -25.39 -54.51
CA GLN A 223 -28.61 -26.30 -55.11
C GLN A 223 -27.19 -25.74 -55.08
N LEU A 224 -27.01 -24.44 -55.36
CA LEU A 224 -25.70 -23.78 -55.32
C LEU A 224 -25.12 -23.77 -53.89
N ARG A 225 -25.96 -23.49 -52.88
CA ARG A 225 -25.60 -23.54 -51.46
C ARG A 225 -25.04 -24.92 -51.06
N TYR A 226 -25.73 -25.99 -51.46
CA TYR A 226 -25.35 -27.37 -51.17
C TYR A 226 -23.97 -27.74 -51.76
N LEU A 227 -23.70 -27.34 -53.01
CA LEU A 227 -22.40 -27.60 -53.67
C LEU A 227 -21.24 -26.88 -52.97
N GLN A 228 -21.44 -25.66 -52.46
CA GLN A 228 -20.43 -24.92 -51.71
C GLN A 228 -20.13 -25.53 -50.33
N THR A 229 -21.13 -26.12 -49.66
CA THR A 229 -20.92 -26.81 -48.37
C THR A 229 -19.93 -27.98 -48.52
N LEU A 230 -19.96 -28.69 -49.65
CA LEU A 230 -19.11 -29.87 -49.89
C LEU A 230 -17.62 -29.55 -50.06
N THR A 231 -17.26 -28.37 -50.61
CA THR A 231 -15.86 -28.04 -50.90
C THR A 231 -15.03 -27.63 -49.68
N ASN A 232 -15.66 -27.20 -48.58
CA ASN A 232 -14.95 -26.75 -47.37
C ASN A 232 -14.52 -27.88 -46.42
N ILE A 233 -14.82 -29.15 -46.74
CA ILE A 233 -14.67 -30.30 -45.83
C ILE A 233 -13.28 -30.98 -45.96
N SER A 234 -12.35 -30.38 -46.71
CA SER A 234 -11.02 -30.98 -46.99
C SER A 234 -9.87 -30.09 -46.50
N GLY A 235 -9.51 -30.20 -45.21
CA GLY A 235 -8.42 -29.41 -44.62
C GLY A 235 -7.87 -29.93 -43.29
N GLU A 236 -6.55 -30.20 -43.28
CA GLU A 236 -5.63 -30.22 -42.13
C GLU A 236 -5.80 -31.23 -40.98
N ARG A 237 -4.81 -32.13 -40.88
CA ARG A 237 -4.53 -32.96 -39.69
C ARG A 237 -3.58 -32.26 -38.70
N THR A 238 -3.78 -32.60 -37.44
CA THR A 238 -2.88 -32.49 -36.27
C THR A 238 -1.50 -33.15 -36.50
N SER A 239 -0.39 -32.87 -35.80
CA SER A 239 0.00 -31.91 -34.73
C SER A 239 1.48 -32.18 -34.29
N THR A 240 1.90 -31.68 -33.10
CA THR A 240 2.87 -32.34 -32.15
C THR A 240 4.37 -32.42 -32.56
N ILE A 241 5.42 -32.49 -31.69
CA ILE A 241 5.54 -32.62 -30.20
C ILE A 241 6.95 -32.18 -29.64
N VAL A 242 7.03 -31.76 -28.35
CA VAL A 242 8.17 -31.80 -27.35
C VAL A 242 9.54 -31.13 -27.69
N PHE A 243 10.21 -30.27 -26.86
CA PHE A 243 10.72 -30.31 -25.44
C PHE A 243 11.96 -31.25 -25.22
N PRO A 244 12.77 -31.16 -24.12
CA PRO A 244 13.38 -29.98 -23.46
C PRO A 244 14.83 -30.18 -22.87
N VAL A 245 15.42 -29.12 -22.26
CA VAL A 245 16.57 -29.06 -21.27
C VAL A 245 17.94 -29.74 -21.61
N PRO A 246 19.03 -29.64 -20.78
CA PRO A 246 19.48 -28.66 -19.76
C PRO A 246 20.88 -28.05 -20.17
N ILE A 247 21.99 -27.82 -19.41
CA ILE A 247 22.42 -27.92 -18.00
C ILE A 247 23.69 -27.05 -17.68
N GLU A 248 23.84 -26.54 -16.43
CA GLU A 248 25.09 -26.07 -15.75
C GLU A 248 25.99 -24.98 -16.46
N MET A 249 27.08 -24.38 -15.93
CA MET A 249 28.10 -24.76 -14.92
C MET A 249 28.93 -23.52 -14.41
N LEU A 250 29.82 -23.71 -13.40
CA LEU A 250 30.86 -22.78 -12.84
C LEU A 250 30.33 -21.63 -11.91
N ARG A 251 30.70 -21.53 -10.62
CA ARG A 251 32.00 -21.23 -9.92
C ARG A 251 32.42 -19.74 -9.93
N ALA A 252 33.14 -19.17 -8.95
CA ALA A 252 33.31 -19.37 -7.48
C ALA A 252 34.46 -18.45 -6.96
N PHE A 253 34.52 -18.19 -5.65
CA PHE A 253 35.68 -17.65 -4.86
C PHE A 253 36.09 -16.16 -5.05
N MET A 254 36.87 -15.49 -4.16
CA MET A 254 36.93 -15.38 -2.67
C MET A 254 38.00 -14.32 -2.26
N VAL A 255 38.09 -13.95 -0.97
CA VAL A 255 39.24 -13.28 -0.26
C VAL A 255 39.33 -11.74 -0.43
N SER A 256 39.88 -10.97 0.52
CA SER A 256 39.47 -10.63 1.91
C SER A 256 40.44 -9.55 2.49
N MET A 257 40.23 -9.14 3.76
CA MET A 257 41.25 -8.61 4.69
C MET A 257 41.79 -7.16 4.48
N SER A 258 41.47 -6.26 5.41
CA SER A 258 42.36 -5.15 5.90
C SER A 258 41.74 -4.33 7.06
N PHE A 259 41.43 -4.97 8.19
CA PHE A 259 41.11 -4.27 9.44
C PHE A 259 42.39 -3.96 10.24
N LEU A 260 42.93 -2.73 10.13
CA LEU A 260 44.07 -2.30 10.98
C LEU A 260 44.13 -0.77 11.21
N LEU A 261 42.99 -0.13 11.51
CA LEU A 261 42.91 1.33 11.65
C LEU A 261 42.04 1.79 12.83
N CYS A 262 42.06 1.05 13.95
CA CYS A 262 41.17 1.26 15.09
C CYS A 262 41.85 1.81 16.37
N CYS A 263 43.14 2.15 16.31
CA CYS A 263 43.96 2.44 17.50
C CYS A 263 44.24 3.94 17.76
N ILE A 264 43.50 4.87 17.14
CA ILE A 264 43.77 6.33 17.19
C ILE A 264 42.56 7.09 17.73
N THR A 265 42.16 6.80 18.97
CA THR A 265 40.97 7.39 19.64
C THR A 265 41.26 7.92 21.05
N PHE A 266 42.47 8.42 21.32
CA PHE A 266 42.84 8.99 22.62
C PHE A 266 43.27 10.49 22.63
N PRO A 267 42.43 11.39 22.09
CA PRO A 267 42.32 12.76 22.62
C PRO A 267 40.88 13.12 23.04
N PHE A 268 40.00 12.13 23.22
CA PHE A 268 38.55 12.31 23.18
C PHE A 268 37.89 12.97 24.40
N SER A 269 38.52 12.94 25.59
CA SER A 269 37.85 13.30 26.85
C SER A 269 37.64 14.80 27.08
N LEU A 270 38.49 15.67 26.54
CA LEU A 270 38.39 17.12 26.74
C LEU A 270 37.21 17.76 25.99
N CYS A 271 36.69 17.09 24.95
CA CYS A 271 35.54 17.55 24.18
C CYS A 271 34.21 17.43 24.96
N VAL A 272 34.15 16.56 25.98
CA VAL A 272 32.91 16.12 26.66
C VAL A 272 32.24 17.22 27.50
N CYS A 273 32.97 18.25 27.92
CA CYS A 273 32.45 19.30 28.81
C CYS A 273 31.67 20.43 28.10
N LEU A 274 31.69 20.49 26.75
CA LEU A 274 30.99 21.51 25.97
C LEU A 274 29.90 20.88 25.11
N LYS A 275 28.67 20.82 25.64
CA LYS A 275 27.54 20.29 24.87
C LYS A 275 26.79 21.39 24.12
N ILE A 276 26.59 21.14 22.84
CA ILE A 276 25.68 21.88 21.94
C ILE A 276 24.31 21.20 21.99
N VAL A 277 23.24 21.98 22.00
CA VAL A 277 21.84 21.50 21.99
C VAL A 277 21.15 22.07 20.75
N ALA A 278 20.68 21.17 19.88
CA ALA A 278 20.13 21.48 18.56
C ALA A 278 18.79 22.24 18.61
N GLU A 279 18.35 22.84 17.50
CA GLU A 279 17.17 23.71 17.46
C GLU A 279 15.86 23.00 17.83
N TYR A 280 15.78 21.72 17.50
CA TYR A 280 14.69 20.83 17.88
C TYR A 280 14.78 20.32 19.33
N GLU A 281 15.91 20.44 20.02
CA GLU A 281 16.08 19.98 21.41
C GLU A 281 15.95 21.12 22.44
N ARG A 282 15.48 20.80 23.64
CA ARG A 282 15.52 21.68 24.82
C ARG A 282 16.14 20.96 25.99
N ALA A 283 17.08 21.62 26.66
CA ALA A 283 17.71 21.10 27.87
C ALA A 283 16.97 21.58 29.12
N VAL A 284 16.38 20.64 29.86
CA VAL A 284 15.92 20.86 31.25
C VAL A 284 17.09 20.56 32.16
N ILE A 285 17.49 21.53 33.00
CA ILE A 285 18.72 21.44 33.83
C ILE A 285 18.36 21.48 35.31
N PHE A 286 18.83 20.48 36.04
CA PHE A 286 18.74 20.35 37.49
C PHE A 286 20.11 20.65 38.10
N ARG A 287 20.16 21.55 39.08
CA ARG A 287 21.37 21.87 39.84
C ARG A 287 21.17 21.41 41.28
N LEU A 288 21.97 20.44 41.72
CA LEU A 288 21.84 19.82 43.05
C LEU A 288 20.38 19.36 43.32
N GLY A 289 19.78 18.67 42.35
CA GLY A 289 18.39 18.20 42.39
C GLY A 289 17.30 19.29 42.25
N LYS A 290 17.64 20.58 42.31
CA LYS A 290 16.67 21.67 42.11
C LYS A 290 16.57 22.05 40.64
N LEU A 291 15.34 22.11 40.13
CA LEU A 291 15.05 22.70 38.83
C LEU A 291 15.52 24.16 38.80
N ARG A 292 16.28 24.55 37.77
CA ARG A 292 16.68 25.94 37.58
C ARG A 292 15.47 26.80 37.21
N SER A 293 15.20 27.86 37.98
CA SER A 293 13.98 28.68 37.93
C SER A 293 13.85 29.57 36.69
N GLY A 294 13.61 28.96 35.53
CA GLY A 294 13.28 29.62 34.26
C GLY A 294 12.70 28.61 33.27
N GLU A 295 12.34 29.08 32.08
CA GLU A 295 11.91 28.19 30.98
C GLU A 295 13.04 27.22 30.58
N ALA A 296 12.65 26.06 30.03
CA ALA A 296 13.60 25.09 29.48
C ALA A 296 14.50 25.76 28.45
N ARG A 297 15.81 25.54 28.54
CA ARG A 297 16.76 26.35 27.77
C ARG A 297 16.61 26.10 26.28
N GLY A 298 16.45 27.20 25.53
CA GLY A 298 16.44 27.22 24.06
C GLY A 298 17.74 26.72 23.43
N PRO A 299 17.86 26.73 22.10
CA PRO A 299 19.02 26.14 21.43
C PRO A 299 20.27 27.00 21.55
N GLY A 300 21.42 26.34 21.63
CA GLY A 300 22.69 26.98 21.96
C GLY A 300 23.72 26.02 22.53
N LEU A 301 24.91 26.56 22.83
CA LEU A 301 25.91 25.91 23.67
C LEU A 301 25.60 26.19 25.15
N PHE A 302 25.65 25.15 25.98
CA PHE A 302 25.44 25.25 27.42
C PHE A 302 26.61 24.69 28.20
N PHE A 303 27.12 25.52 29.12
CA PHE A 303 28.05 25.06 30.14
C PHE A 303 27.28 24.27 31.21
N ILE A 304 27.68 23.02 31.39
CA ILE A 304 27.13 22.04 32.32
C ILE A 304 28.29 21.53 33.15
N LEU A 305 28.19 21.58 34.48
CA LEU A 305 29.20 21.03 35.39
C LEU A 305 28.94 19.53 35.57
N PRO A 306 29.79 18.61 35.06
CA PRO A 306 29.49 17.17 35.00
C PRO A 306 29.37 16.44 36.35
N CYS A 307 29.56 17.16 37.47
CA CYS A 307 29.40 16.64 38.83
C CYS A 307 28.31 17.39 39.65
N VAL A 308 27.61 18.38 39.08
CA VAL A 308 26.74 19.33 39.83
C VAL A 308 25.45 19.69 39.07
N ASP A 309 25.53 19.79 37.74
CA ASP A 309 24.40 20.05 36.86
C ASP A 309 24.04 18.77 36.10
N GLU A 310 22.89 18.17 36.43
CA GLU A 310 22.26 17.12 35.63
C GLU A 310 21.35 17.77 34.58
N TYR A 311 21.22 17.15 33.40
CA TYR A 311 20.41 17.70 32.32
C TYR A 311 19.71 16.61 31.51
N VAL A 312 18.47 16.88 31.11
CA VAL A 312 17.65 16.02 30.24
C VAL A 312 17.40 16.79 28.94
N ASN A 313 17.84 16.22 27.81
CA ASN A 313 17.48 16.75 26.49
C ASN A 313 16.11 16.20 26.09
N VAL A 314 15.20 17.09 25.69
CA VAL A 314 13.84 16.76 25.24
C VAL A 314 13.71 17.24 23.80
N ASP A 315 13.36 16.34 22.88
CA ASP A 315 13.09 16.68 21.48
C ASP A 315 11.67 17.25 21.33
N LEU A 316 11.54 18.34 20.56
CA LEU A 316 10.28 19.03 20.27
C LEU A 316 9.65 18.57 18.93
N ARG A 317 10.35 17.72 18.17
CA ARG A 317 9.86 17.17 16.90
C ARG A 317 8.66 16.25 17.08
N THR A 318 7.92 16.04 16.00
CA THR A 318 6.98 14.94 15.90
C THR A 318 7.76 13.63 16.04
N ASN A 319 7.46 12.92 17.12
CA ASN A 319 7.97 11.60 17.43
C ASN A 319 6.80 10.60 17.42
N HIS A 320 7.12 9.31 17.38
CA HIS A 320 6.14 8.23 17.41
C HIS A 320 6.50 7.20 18.47
N PHE A 321 5.50 6.46 18.95
CA PHE A 321 5.71 5.17 19.58
C PHE A 321 4.62 4.19 19.11
N ASP A 322 4.97 2.92 19.09
CA ASP A 322 4.02 1.83 18.84
C ASP A 322 3.30 1.46 20.15
N VAL A 323 1.99 1.30 20.07
CA VAL A 323 1.14 0.72 21.12
C VAL A 323 1.16 -0.79 20.90
N PRO A 324 1.73 -1.57 21.82
CA PRO A 324 1.82 -3.02 21.69
C PRO A 324 0.42 -3.64 21.73
N ALA A 325 0.24 -4.73 20.97
CA ALA A 325 -1.01 -5.46 20.81
C ALA A 325 -1.82 -5.60 22.10
N GLN A 326 -3.02 -5.02 22.14
CA GLN A 326 -3.94 -5.15 23.26
C GLN A 326 -5.05 -6.14 22.93
N GLU A 327 -5.17 -7.20 23.72
CA GLU A 327 -6.35 -8.05 23.70
C GLU A 327 -7.54 -7.29 24.32
N GLY A 328 -8.65 -7.23 23.57
CA GLY A 328 -9.86 -6.53 23.96
C GLY A 328 -11.10 -7.28 23.49
N LEU A 329 -12.14 -7.25 24.31
CA LEU A 329 -13.48 -7.71 23.94
C LEU A 329 -14.22 -6.56 23.25
N THR A 330 -14.74 -6.79 22.05
CA THR A 330 -15.67 -5.87 21.38
C THR A 330 -17.05 -5.89 22.05
N LYS A 331 -17.89 -4.91 21.71
CA LYS A 331 -19.31 -4.85 22.11
C LYS A 331 -20.07 -6.15 21.79
N ASP A 332 -19.70 -6.84 20.72
CA ASP A 332 -20.37 -8.06 20.23
C ASP A 332 -19.81 -9.34 20.89
N SER A 333 -19.01 -9.21 21.95
CA SER A 333 -18.33 -10.31 22.65
C SER A 333 -17.30 -11.08 21.80
N VAL A 334 -16.79 -10.49 20.71
CA VAL A 334 -15.64 -11.03 19.96
C VAL A 334 -14.34 -10.49 20.56
N THR A 335 -13.40 -11.38 20.90
CA THR A 335 -12.03 -11.01 21.27
C THR A 335 -11.22 -10.64 20.03
N ILE A 336 -10.47 -9.55 20.11
CA ILE A 336 -9.54 -9.08 19.06
C ILE A 336 -8.24 -8.58 19.70
N TRP A 337 -7.14 -8.63 18.95
CA TRP A 337 -5.89 -7.94 19.30
C TRP A 337 -5.72 -6.73 18.41
N VAL A 338 -5.53 -5.55 19.02
CA VAL A 338 -5.41 -4.29 18.29
C VAL A 338 -4.10 -3.57 18.62
N ASP A 339 -3.42 -3.14 17.57
CA ASP A 339 -2.12 -2.47 17.59
C ASP A 339 -2.31 -1.04 17.03
N ALA A 340 -1.54 -0.03 17.47
CA ALA A 340 -1.66 1.35 16.98
C ALA A 340 -0.34 2.12 17.01
N VAL A 341 -0.20 3.18 16.21
CA VAL A 341 0.89 4.17 16.33
C VAL A 341 0.33 5.49 16.85
N VAL A 342 1.02 6.12 17.80
CA VAL A 342 0.70 7.46 18.30
C VAL A 342 1.78 8.44 17.86
N TYR A 343 1.40 9.45 17.07
CA TYR A 343 2.27 10.56 16.69
C TYR A 343 2.03 11.74 17.63
N TYR A 344 3.07 12.20 18.29
CA TYR A 344 3.02 13.22 19.32
C TYR A 344 4.24 14.13 19.26
N LYS A 345 4.18 15.29 19.91
CA LYS A 345 5.34 16.16 20.12
C LYS A 345 5.30 16.81 21.49
N VAL A 346 6.46 17.13 22.04
CA VAL A 346 6.55 17.84 23.32
C VAL A 346 6.44 19.33 23.08
N VAL A 347 5.40 19.96 23.63
CA VAL A 347 5.16 21.42 23.52
C VAL A 347 5.69 22.16 24.74
N LYS A 348 5.59 21.57 25.93
CA LYS A 348 6.08 22.14 27.20
C LYS A 348 7.11 21.19 27.83
N PRO A 349 8.38 21.19 27.37
CA PRO A 349 9.41 20.24 27.80
C PRO A 349 9.71 20.29 29.30
N LEU A 350 9.40 21.41 29.97
CA LEU A 350 9.48 21.50 31.42
C LEU A 350 8.53 20.49 32.11
N LEU A 351 7.25 20.51 31.74
CA LEU A 351 6.24 19.60 32.30
C LEU A 351 6.53 18.14 31.95
N ALA A 352 7.06 17.88 30.75
CA ALA A 352 7.37 16.53 30.29
C ALA A 352 8.44 15.82 31.16
N VAL A 353 9.28 16.58 31.85
CA VAL A 353 10.32 16.05 32.77
C VAL A 353 9.92 16.20 34.25
N THR A 354 9.11 17.21 34.62
CA THR A 354 8.76 17.46 36.03
C THR A 354 7.42 16.89 36.48
N ALA A 355 6.45 16.70 35.58
CA ALA A 355 5.12 16.17 35.92
C ALA A 355 5.05 14.63 35.85
N VAL A 356 5.95 14.00 35.10
CA VAL A 356 5.99 12.56 34.85
C VAL A 356 7.45 12.10 34.72
N VAL A 357 7.79 10.94 35.29
CA VAL A 357 9.15 10.37 35.24
C VAL A 357 9.59 10.04 33.80
N ASN A 358 8.70 9.49 32.98
CA ASN A 358 8.94 9.18 31.57
C ASN A 358 7.66 9.44 30.77
N TYR A 359 7.53 10.65 30.19
CA TYR A 359 6.34 11.04 29.41
C TYR A 359 6.00 10.05 28.29
N SER A 360 7.00 9.48 27.60
CA SER A 360 6.79 8.53 26.50
C SER A 360 6.13 7.23 26.96
N THR A 361 6.62 6.60 28.04
CA THR A 361 6.05 5.33 28.53
C THR A 361 4.70 5.54 29.20
N SER A 362 4.50 6.64 29.95
CA SER A 362 3.19 6.98 30.50
C SER A 362 2.16 7.30 29.42
N THR A 363 2.55 7.95 28.31
CA THR A 363 1.65 8.18 27.17
C THR A 363 1.35 6.89 26.42
N SER A 364 2.30 5.96 26.31
CA SER A 364 2.05 4.61 25.76
C SER A 364 1.09 3.79 26.62
N LEU A 365 1.25 3.78 27.95
CA LEU A 365 0.32 3.10 28.87
C LEU A 365 -1.10 3.72 28.84
N LEU A 366 -1.19 5.05 28.70
CA LEU A 366 -2.46 5.74 28.51
C LEU A 366 -3.09 5.42 27.14
N ALA A 367 -2.28 5.28 26.09
CA ALA A 367 -2.74 4.83 24.77
C ALA A 367 -3.27 3.39 24.82
N MET A 368 -2.57 2.45 25.48
CA MET A 368 -3.05 1.07 25.69
C MET A 368 -4.41 1.02 26.40
N THR A 369 -4.60 1.81 27.45
CA THR A 369 -5.85 1.82 28.24
C THR A 369 -7.01 2.51 27.52
N THR A 370 -6.77 3.64 26.85
CA THR A 370 -7.80 4.33 26.04
C THR A 370 -8.23 3.52 24.82
N LEU A 371 -7.28 2.87 24.12
CA LEU A 371 -7.54 1.96 23.01
C LEU A 371 -8.40 0.76 23.47
N ARG A 372 -8.02 0.09 24.56
CA ARG A 372 -8.80 -1.03 25.13
C ARG A 372 -10.22 -0.60 25.52
N ASN A 373 -10.37 0.55 26.16
CA ASN A 373 -11.67 1.08 26.57
C ASN A 373 -12.58 1.41 25.37
N ILE A 374 -12.02 2.01 24.30
CA ILE A 374 -12.81 2.37 23.11
C ILE A 374 -13.24 1.11 22.32
N ILE A 375 -12.38 0.09 22.22
CA ILE A 375 -12.73 -1.21 21.60
C ILE A 375 -13.97 -1.82 22.28
N GLY A 376 -14.05 -1.79 23.61
CA GLY A 376 -15.21 -2.27 24.37
C GLY A 376 -16.53 -1.52 24.08
N THR A 377 -16.47 -0.31 23.51
CA THR A 377 -17.67 0.46 23.11
C THR A 377 -18.13 0.19 21.68
N LYS A 378 -17.36 -0.54 20.87
CA LYS A 378 -17.54 -0.68 19.42
C LYS A 378 -17.85 -2.12 19.00
N SER A 379 -18.71 -2.27 18.00
CA SER A 379 -18.89 -3.55 17.31
C SER A 379 -17.66 -3.94 16.49
N LEU A 380 -17.48 -5.21 16.19
CA LEU A 380 -16.38 -5.71 15.35
C LEU A 380 -16.40 -5.05 13.97
N ALA A 381 -17.59 -4.92 13.37
CA ALA A 381 -17.77 -4.28 12.06
C ALA A 381 -17.35 -2.80 12.09
N GLU A 382 -17.73 -2.04 13.14
CA GLU A 382 -17.29 -0.65 13.30
C GLU A 382 -15.77 -0.52 13.51
N VAL A 383 -15.12 -1.48 14.21
CA VAL A 383 -13.65 -1.49 14.38
C VAL A 383 -12.93 -1.76 13.06
N LEU A 384 -13.49 -2.62 12.20
CA LEU A 384 -12.88 -2.95 10.91
C LEU A 384 -13.08 -1.86 9.85
N ALA A 385 -14.27 -1.23 9.79
CA ALA A 385 -14.65 -0.28 8.75
C ALA A 385 -14.40 1.21 9.13
N ASP A 386 -14.80 1.65 10.32
CA ASP A 386 -14.82 3.08 10.70
C ASP A 386 -13.56 3.52 11.48
N ARG A 387 -12.40 2.97 11.08
CA ARG A 387 -11.10 3.13 11.78
C ARG A 387 -10.74 4.58 12.04
N ASP A 388 -10.92 5.46 11.06
CA ASP A 388 -10.66 6.91 11.18
C ASP A 388 -11.48 7.56 12.31
N SER A 389 -12.75 7.17 12.45
CA SER A 389 -13.63 7.73 13.49
C SER A 389 -13.23 7.28 14.91
N ILE A 390 -12.56 6.14 15.01
CA ILE A 390 -12.03 5.57 16.25
C ILE A 390 -10.69 6.23 16.57
N ALA A 391 -9.78 6.27 15.60
CA ALA A 391 -8.49 6.96 15.66
C ALA A 391 -8.62 8.42 16.13
N GLN A 392 -9.54 9.19 15.52
CA GLN A 392 -9.80 10.58 15.90
C GLN A 392 -10.30 10.71 17.36
N LYS A 393 -11.13 9.76 17.83
CA LYS A 393 -11.62 9.75 19.22
C LYS A 393 -10.52 9.39 20.22
N ILE A 394 -9.65 8.42 19.90
CA ILE A 394 -8.47 8.11 20.72
C ILE A 394 -7.57 9.36 20.81
N ALA A 395 -7.29 10.01 19.68
CA ALA A 395 -6.45 11.22 19.64
C ALA A 395 -7.00 12.35 20.52
N VAL A 396 -8.29 12.67 20.44
CA VAL A 396 -8.92 13.73 21.26
C VAL A 396 -8.90 13.41 22.76
N ILE A 397 -9.06 12.14 23.15
CA ILE A 397 -8.98 11.73 24.57
C ILE A 397 -7.53 11.77 25.05
N LEU A 398 -6.57 11.32 24.25
CA LEU A 398 -5.14 11.35 24.61
C LEU A 398 -4.59 12.77 24.69
N ASP A 399 -4.90 13.66 23.74
CA ASP A 399 -4.40 15.05 23.76
C ASP A 399 -4.82 15.76 25.06
N LYS A 400 -6.11 15.71 25.39
CA LYS A 400 -6.68 16.29 26.62
C LYS A 400 -6.09 15.69 27.91
N ALA A 401 -5.66 14.45 27.89
CA ALA A 401 -5.10 13.76 29.06
C ALA A 401 -3.57 13.87 29.16
N THR A 402 -2.89 14.24 28.07
CA THR A 402 -1.41 14.43 28.00
C THR A 402 -0.99 15.90 28.11
N ASP A 403 -1.92 16.83 27.89
CA ASP A 403 -1.82 18.27 28.16
C ASP A 403 -1.12 18.64 29.49
N PRO A 404 -1.43 17.99 30.65
CA PRO A 404 -0.76 18.27 31.93
C PRO A 404 0.72 17.88 31.94
N TRP A 405 1.12 16.95 31.08
CA TRP A 405 2.50 16.48 30.90
C TRP A 405 3.24 17.30 29.84
N GLY A 406 2.60 18.29 29.21
CA GLY A 406 3.23 19.11 28.17
C GLY A 406 3.45 18.40 26.84
N VAL A 407 2.93 17.19 26.69
CA VAL A 407 2.86 16.43 25.44
C VAL A 407 1.59 16.84 24.69
N LYS A 408 1.68 16.97 23.38
CA LYS A 408 0.53 17.13 22.47
C LYS A 408 0.49 15.93 21.52
N VAL A 409 -0.66 15.29 21.39
CA VAL A 409 -0.90 14.24 20.39
C VAL A 409 -1.37 14.89 19.10
N GLU A 410 -0.68 14.59 17.99
CA GLU A 410 -1.01 15.14 16.68
C GLU A 410 -2.00 14.25 15.93
N ARG A 411 -1.77 12.93 15.95
CA ARG A 411 -2.68 11.91 15.41
C ARG A 411 -2.40 10.54 16.02
N VAL A 412 -3.41 9.69 15.98
CA VAL A 412 -3.32 8.26 16.31
C VAL A 412 -3.75 7.50 15.06
N GLU A 413 -3.09 6.39 14.76
CA GLU A 413 -3.40 5.55 13.61
C GLU A 413 -3.52 4.10 14.08
N ILE A 414 -4.60 3.41 13.73
CA ILE A 414 -4.76 1.99 14.08
C ILE A 414 -3.91 1.18 13.13
N THR A 415 -2.94 0.46 13.68
CA THR A 415 -2.03 -0.41 12.93
C THR A 415 -2.73 -1.72 12.62
N ASP A 416 -3.08 -2.53 13.60
CA ASP A 416 -3.58 -3.89 13.35
C ASP A 416 -4.89 -4.19 14.07
N VAL A 417 -5.66 -5.13 13.51
CA VAL A 417 -6.86 -5.71 14.10
C VAL A 417 -6.84 -7.21 13.78
N ARG A 418 -6.16 -8.00 14.63
CA ARG A 418 -6.03 -9.45 14.45
C ARG A 418 -7.23 -10.16 15.07
N LEU A 419 -7.80 -11.10 14.32
CA LEU A 419 -8.93 -11.93 14.76
C LEU A 419 -8.44 -13.30 15.24
N PRO A 420 -9.20 -14.00 16.11
CA PRO A 420 -8.93 -15.39 16.45
C PRO A 420 -8.99 -16.26 15.18
N GLN A 421 -7.98 -17.11 14.97
CA GLN A 421 -7.82 -17.86 13.72
C GLN A 421 -9.05 -18.75 13.38
N GLN A 422 -9.81 -19.18 14.39
CA GLN A 422 -11.07 -19.90 14.20
C GLN A 422 -12.15 -19.03 13.54
N LEU A 423 -12.34 -17.80 14.03
CA LEU A 423 -13.30 -16.84 13.47
C LEU A 423 -12.86 -16.38 12.08
N GLN A 424 -11.56 -16.09 11.91
CA GLN A 424 -10.97 -15.74 10.61
C GLN A 424 -11.23 -16.82 9.54
N LYS A 425 -11.08 -18.10 9.91
CA LYS A 425 -11.39 -19.25 9.04
C LYS A 425 -12.90 -19.39 8.77
N ALA A 426 -13.75 -19.15 9.76
CA ALA A 426 -15.20 -19.20 9.60
C ALA A 426 -15.69 -18.11 8.62
N MET A 427 -15.23 -16.87 8.78
CA MET A 427 -15.56 -15.74 7.88
C MET A 427 -15.04 -15.98 6.46
N ALA A 428 -13.84 -16.56 6.30
CA ALA A 428 -13.31 -16.95 5.00
C ALA A 428 -14.14 -18.06 4.33
N ALA A 429 -14.59 -19.06 5.08
CA ALA A 429 -15.46 -20.14 4.58
C ALA A 429 -16.87 -19.65 4.23
N GLU A 430 -17.41 -18.68 4.96
CA GLU A 430 -18.68 -18.00 4.62
C GLU A 430 -18.54 -17.18 3.32
N ALA A 431 -17.44 -16.45 3.16
CA ALA A 431 -17.12 -15.73 1.92
C ALA A 431 -16.88 -16.67 0.71
N GLU A 432 -16.32 -17.87 0.94
CA GLU A 432 -16.17 -18.93 -0.06
C GLU A 432 -17.55 -19.50 -0.47
N ALA A 433 -18.35 -19.97 0.50
CA ALA A 433 -19.66 -20.57 0.25
C ALA A 433 -20.67 -19.60 -0.39
N THR A 434 -20.66 -18.33 -0.01
CA THR A 434 -21.54 -17.31 -0.62
C THR A 434 -21.16 -16.98 -2.06
N ARG A 435 -19.88 -17.11 -2.45
CA ARG A 435 -19.44 -16.95 -3.85
C ARG A 435 -19.74 -18.19 -4.69
N GLU A 436 -19.56 -19.39 -4.14
CA GLU A 436 -20.05 -20.61 -4.81
C GLU A 436 -21.56 -20.58 -5.07
N ALA A 437 -22.35 -20.10 -4.09
CA ALA A 437 -23.79 -19.95 -4.25
C ALA A 437 -24.14 -18.96 -5.37
N LYS A 438 -23.46 -17.80 -5.44
CA LYS A 438 -23.60 -16.83 -6.54
C LYS A 438 -23.23 -17.43 -7.89
N ALA A 439 -22.12 -18.16 -7.99
CA ALA A 439 -21.70 -18.82 -9.23
C ALA A 439 -22.80 -19.75 -9.78
N LYS A 440 -23.39 -20.58 -8.90
CA LYS A 440 -24.49 -21.51 -9.24
C LYS A 440 -25.76 -20.76 -9.69
N ILE A 441 -26.12 -19.65 -9.03
CA ILE A 441 -27.26 -18.79 -9.41
C ILE A 441 -27.02 -18.12 -10.76
N ILE A 442 -25.82 -17.56 -10.98
CA ILE A 442 -25.44 -16.87 -12.23
C ILE A 442 -25.47 -17.84 -13.42
N ALA A 443 -24.98 -19.07 -13.24
CA ALA A 443 -25.07 -20.12 -14.26
C ALA A 443 -26.53 -20.45 -14.61
N ALA A 444 -27.38 -20.70 -13.61
CA ALA A 444 -28.79 -21.00 -13.80
C ALA A 444 -29.58 -19.84 -14.45
N GLU A 445 -29.29 -18.59 -14.06
CA GLU A 445 -29.85 -17.41 -14.74
C GLU A 445 -29.37 -17.29 -16.19
N GLY A 446 -28.10 -17.60 -16.45
CA GLY A 446 -27.52 -17.62 -17.79
C GLY A 446 -28.23 -18.61 -18.71
N GLU A 447 -28.43 -19.84 -18.24
CA GLU A 447 -29.13 -20.88 -18.97
C GLU A 447 -30.62 -20.59 -19.16
N LEU A 448 -31.28 -19.99 -18.17
CA LEU A 448 -32.68 -19.56 -18.29
C LEU A 448 -32.85 -18.40 -19.29
N LYS A 449 -31.89 -17.46 -19.35
CA LYS A 449 -31.88 -16.37 -20.34
C LYS A 449 -31.57 -16.90 -21.75
N ALA A 450 -30.56 -17.76 -21.89
CA ALA A 450 -30.20 -18.40 -23.15
C ALA A 450 -31.34 -19.28 -23.69
N SER A 451 -31.98 -20.09 -22.85
CA SER A 451 -33.13 -20.94 -23.24
C SER A 451 -34.32 -20.13 -23.74
N LYS A 452 -34.59 -18.95 -23.17
CA LYS A 452 -35.64 -18.04 -23.66
C LYS A 452 -35.32 -17.49 -25.05
N ALA A 453 -34.07 -17.08 -25.29
CA ALA A 453 -33.63 -16.59 -26.60
C ALA A 453 -33.60 -17.71 -27.65
N LEU A 454 -33.13 -18.92 -27.31
CA LEU A 454 -33.17 -20.10 -28.18
C LEU A 454 -34.61 -20.53 -28.50
N LYS A 455 -35.55 -20.43 -27.54
CA LYS A 455 -36.97 -20.69 -27.82
C LYS A 455 -37.51 -19.70 -28.87
N GLN A 456 -37.26 -18.40 -28.68
CA GLN A 456 -37.65 -17.39 -29.67
C GLN A 456 -36.99 -17.63 -31.04
N ALA A 457 -35.74 -18.11 -31.06
CA ALA A 457 -35.02 -18.44 -32.29
C ALA A 457 -35.63 -19.66 -33.01
N ALA A 458 -36.14 -20.64 -32.26
CA ALA A 458 -36.87 -21.80 -32.77
C ALA A 458 -38.28 -21.44 -33.24
N ASP A 459 -39.02 -20.63 -32.46
CA ASP A 459 -40.34 -20.11 -32.83
C ASP A 459 -40.27 -19.39 -34.21
N VAL A 460 -39.22 -18.58 -34.46
CA VAL A 460 -38.97 -17.91 -35.75
C VAL A 460 -38.57 -18.88 -36.88
N ILE A 461 -37.85 -19.97 -36.60
CA ILE A 461 -37.51 -20.98 -37.63
C ILE A 461 -38.75 -21.78 -38.05
N VAL A 462 -39.66 -22.07 -37.12
CA VAL A 462 -40.90 -22.82 -37.39
C VAL A 462 -41.82 -22.08 -38.37
N GLU A 463 -41.72 -20.75 -38.47
CA GLU A 463 -42.47 -19.94 -39.45
C GLU A 463 -42.03 -20.14 -40.92
N SER A 464 -40.84 -20.72 -41.19
CA SER A 464 -40.33 -20.91 -42.57
C SER A 464 -39.55 -22.23 -42.71
N PRO A 465 -40.11 -23.27 -43.36
CA PRO A 465 -39.49 -24.61 -43.40
C PRO A 465 -38.15 -24.64 -44.17
N THR A 466 -37.94 -23.72 -45.12
CA THR A 466 -36.66 -23.52 -45.81
C THR A 466 -35.57 -22.96 -44.89
N ALA A 467 -35.91 -22.17 -43.86
CA ALA A 467 -34.93 -21.69 -42.88
C ALA A 467 -34.33 -22.85 -42.06
N LEU A 468 -35.14 -23.86 -41.74
CA LEU A 468 -34.67 -25.08 -41.05
C LEU A 468 -33.68 -25.88 -41.92
N GLN A 469 -33.92 -25.96 -43.23
CA GLN A 469 -32.97 -26.59 -44.18
C GLN A 469 -31.67 -25.79 -44.32
N LEU A 470 -31.74 -24.46 -44.41
CA LEU A 470 -30.56 -23.60 -44.46
C LEU A 470 -29.74 -23.70 -43.17
N ARG A 471 -30.42 -23.80 -42.02
CA ARG A 471 -29.76 -24.05 -40.73
C ARG A 471 -29.07 -25.41 -40.70
N TYR A 472 -29.73 -26.49 -41.15
CA TYR A 472 -29.13 -27.82 -41.24
C TYR A 472 -27.83 -27.83 -42.07
N LEU A 473 -27.81 -27.15 -43.23
CA LEU A 473 -26.61 -27.00 -44.05
C LEU A 473 -25.49 -26.22 -43.34
N GLN A 474 -25.82 -25.17 -42.58
CA GLN A 474 -24.84 -24.45 -41.75
C GLN A 474 -24.27 -25.33 -40.63
N THR A 475 -25.12 -26.09 -39.91
CA THR A 475 -24.66 -26.99 -38.86
C THR A 475 -23.71 -28.05 -39.42
N LEU A 476 -23.98 -28.60 -40.62
CA LEU A 476 -23.06 -29.50 -41.32
C LEU A 476 -21.70 -28.83 -41.65
N THR A 477 -21.69 -27.54 -41.99
CA THR A 477 -20.42 -26.83 -42.27
C THR A 477 -19.60 -26.63 -40.98
N ASN A 478 -20.26 -26.30 -39.87
CA ASN A 478 -19.59 -26.15 -38.58
C ASN A 478 -19.07 -27.50 -38.05
N ILE A 479 -19.88 -28.56 -38.09
CA ILE A 479 -19.49 -29.93 -37.69
C ILE A 479 -18.34 -30.48 -38.55
N ALA A 480 -18.22 -30.05 -39.81
CA ALA A 480 -17.09 -30.40 -40.67
C ALA A 480 -15.80 -29.61 -40.35
N SER A 481 -15.91 -28.45 -39.69
CA SER A 481 -14.75 -27.61 -39.30
C SER A 481 -14.18 -27.98 -37.93
N GLU A 482 -15.02 -28.46 -37.01
CA GLU A 482 -14.57 -29.08 -35.77
C GLU A 482 -14.12 -30.52 -36.06
N ARG A 483 -12.95 -30.94 -35.54
CA ARG A 483 -12.30 -32.22 -35.91
C ARG A 483 -12.96 -33.47 -35.27
N ALA A 484 -14.26 -33.66 -35.51
CA ALA A 484 -15.02 -34.83 -35.05
C ALA A 484 -14.72 -36.08 -35.91
N SER A 485 -14.24 -37.16 -35.29
CA SER A 485 -13.81 -38.38 -35.98
C SER A 485 -14.93 -39.29 -36.48
N THR A 486 -16.18 -39.05 -36.06
CA THR A 486 -17.37 -39.83 -36.47
C THR A 486 -18.57 -38.90 -36.64
N ILE A 487 -18.98 -38.63 -37.88
CA ILE A 487 -20.20 -37.87 -38.18
C ILE A 487 -21.37 -38.84 -38.27
N VAL A 488 -22.23 -38.87 -37.24
CA VAL A 488 -23.52 -39.54 -37.29
C VAL A 488 -24.52 -38.60 -37.99
N PHE A 489 -25.10 -39.04 -39.10
CA PHE A 489 -26.10 -38.26 -39.84
C PHE A 489 -27.52 -38.61 -39.36
N PRO A 490 -28.19 -37.75 -38.55
CA PRO A 490 -29.60 -37.93 -38.25
C PRO A 490 -30.42 -37.61 -39.51
N ILE A 491 -31.03 -38.64 -40.12
CA ILE A 491 -32.01 -38.45 -41.19
C ILE A 491 -33.30 -37.89 -40.57
N PRO A 492 -33.82 -36.73 -41.01
CA PRO A 492 -35.06 -36.18 -40.48
C PRO A 492 -36.23 -37.16 -40.65
N ILE A 493 -37.02 -37.36 -39.61
CA ILE A 493 -38.13 -38.34 -39.58
C ILE A 493 -39.17 -38.05 -40.68
N GLU A 494 -39.26 -36.82 -41.19
CA GLU A 494 -40.14 -36.46 -42.31
C GLU A 494 -39.72 -37.10 -43.64
N MET A 495 -38.40 -37.23 -43.90
CA MET A 495 -37.88 -37.97 -45.06
C MET A 495 -38.23 -39.46 -44.94
N LEU A 496 -38.19 -40.02 -43.73
CA LEU A 496 -38.61 -41.40 -43.46
C LEU A 496 -40.13 -41.59 -43.58
N LYS A 497 -40.95 -40.62 -43.16
CA LYS A 497 -42.42 -40.65 -43.34
C LYS A 497 -42.83 -40.76 -44.82
N ALA A 498 -42.06 -40.21 -45.75
CA ALA A 498 -42.29 -40.34 -47.18
C ALA A 498 -42.08 -41.78 -47.71
N PHE A 499 -41.22 -42.58 -47.07
CA PHE A 499 -41.02 -44.00 -47.36
C PHE A 499 -41.97 -44.92 -46.58
N ILE A 500 -42.44 -44.50 -45.40
CA ILE A 500 -43.36 -45.27 -44.55
C ILE A 500 -44.81 -45.19 -45.04
N LYS A 501 -45.19 -44.18 -45.84
CA LYS A 501 -46.47 -44.16 -46.57
C LYS A 501 -46.39 -44.97 -47.87
N ARG A 502 -46.56 -46.29 -47.78
CA ARG A 502 -46.86 -47.15 -48.93
C ARG A 502 -47.74 -48.33 -48.55
#